data_AF-A0A6N9UL78-F1
#
_entry.id   AF-A0A6N9UL78-F1
#
_cell.length_a   1.000
_cell.length_b   1.000
_cell.length_c   1.000
_cell.angle_alpha   90.00
_cell.angle_beta   90.00
_cell.angle_gamma   90.00
#
_symmetry.space_group_name_H-M   'P 1'
#
loop_
_entity.id
_entity.type
_entity.pdbx_description
1 polymer ?
#
loop_
_entity_poly.entity_id
_entity_poly.type
_entity_poly.pdbx_seq_one_letter_code
_entity_poly.pdbx_strand_id
1 'polypeptide(L)'
;MLSGTWGSRSGTWSSGPGGVFVLRVEGSKVELMGDRHCRGNVAREDGLHVIRLTCDDGNTDRSVGRVYGLSSDGMTVEWEGLGADSFERAE
;
A
#
# COMPACT_ATOMS: atom_id res chain seq x y z
N MET A 1 -9.79 7.30 18.19
CA MET A 1 -9.99 7.68 16.78
C MET A 1 -8.67 8.23 16.26
N LEU A 2 -7.81 7.40 15.69
CA LEU A 2 -6.51 7.86 15.16
C LEU A 2 -6.72 8.28 13.70
N SER A 3 -7.25 9.48 13.53
CA SER A 3 -7.38 10.17 12.24
C SER A 3 -6.01 10.67 11.79
N GLY A 4 -5.05 9.77 11.59
CA GLY A 4 -3.89 10.07 10.77
C GLY A 4 -4.34 10.06 9.31
N THR A 5 -3.95 11.08 8.55
CA THR A 5 -4.11 11.38 7.12
C THR A 5 -4.43 10.26 6.12
N TRP A 6 -4.18 8.99 6.44
CA TRP A 6 -4.57 7.81 5.67
C TRP A 6 -6.04 7.40 5.80
N GLY A 7 -6.63 7.57 7.00
CA GLY A 7 -8.02 7.17 7.26
C GLY A 7 -9.04 7.97 6.45
N SER A 8 -8.69 9.18 6.02
CA SER A 8 -9.45 9.99 5.07
C SER A 8 -9.07 9.75 3.59
N ARG A 9 -8.10 8.86 3.32
CA ARG A 9 -7.58 8.54 1.98
C ARG A 9 -7.86 7.10 1.55
N SER A 10 -8.98 6.55 2.03
CA SER A 10 -9.59 5.37 1.39
C SER A 10 -9.70 5.60 -0.12
N GLY A 11 -9.38 4.58 -0.89
CA GLY A 11 -9.30 4.70 -2.35
C GLY A 11 -8.60 3.52 -2.99
N THR A 12 -8.68 3.50 -4.30
CA THR A 12 -7.99 2.54 -5.15
C THR A 12 -6.81 3.27 -5.79
N TRP A 13 -5.67 2.60 -5.84
CA TRP A 13 -4.43 3.13 -6.38
C TRP A 13 -3.81 2.10 -7.31
N SER A 14 -3.20 2.54 -8.40
CA SER A 14 -2.61 1.66 -9.40
C SER A 14 -1.16 2.00 -9.70
N SER A 15 -0.34 1.01 -10.07
CA SER A 15 1.03 1.23 -10.54
C SER A 15 1.27 0.62 -11.95
N GLY A 16 2.19 1.21 -12.72
CA GLY A 16 2.81 0.62 -13.93
C GLY A 16 3.83 1.56 -14.62
N PRO A 17 5.03 1.09 -15.09
CA PRO A 17 5.39 -0.27 -15.57
C PRO A 17 6.39 -1.07 -14.69
N GLY A 18 6.19 -2.41 -14.64
CA GLY A 18 6.88 -3.38 -13.76
C GLY A 18 5.93 -4.46 -13.20
N GLY A 19 4.63 -4.22 -13.33
CA GLY A 19 3.49 -5.07 -13.01
C GLY A 19 2.26 -4.18 -12.84
N VAL A 20 1.06 -4.64 -13.23
CA VAL A 20 -0.19 -3.90 -12.96
C VAL A 20 -0.63 -4.28 -11.56
N PHE A 21 -0.30 -3.45 -10.58
CA PHE A 21 -0.76 -3.63 -9.21
C PHE A 21 -1.89 -2.67 -8.89
N VAL A 22 -2.85 -3.16 -8.12
CA VAL A 22 -3.96 -2.37 -7.56
C VAL A 22 -3.87 -2.47 -6.05
N LEU A 23 -3.64 -1.34 -5.39
CA LEU A 23 -3.67 -1.19 -3.95
C LEU A 23 -4.99 -0.55 -3.55
N ARG A 24 -5.84 -1.30 -2.84
CA ARG A 24 -7.10 -0.80 -2.30
C ARG A 24 -6.94 -0.53 -0.81
N VAL A 25 -7.41 0.64 -0.40
CA VAL A 25 -7.40 1.09 1.00
C VAL A 25 -8.82 1.40 1.45
N GLU A 26 -9.23 0.82 2.56
CA GLU A 26 -10.50 1.13 3.22
C GLU A 26 -10.29 1.31 4.73
N GLY A 27 -10.22 2.57 5.18
CA GLY A 27 -9.82 2.91 6.54
C GLY A 27 -8.40 2.44 6.82
N SER A 28 -8.23 1.44 7.70
CA SER A 28 -6.94 0.81 7.97
C SER A 28 -6.69 -0.46 7.16
N LYS A 29 -7.70 -1.01 6.47
CA LYS A 29 -7.55 -2.25 5.69
C LYS A 29 -6.87 -1.96 4.37
N VAL A 30 -6.00 -2.88 3.96
CA VAL A 30 -5.24 -2.77 2.71
C VAL A 30 -5.30 -4.10 1.98
N GLU A 31 -5.53 -4.03 0.67
CA GLU A 31 -5.56 -5.17 -0.25
C GLU A 31 -4.71 -4.83 -1.47
N LEU A 32 -3.75 -5.69 -1.79
CA LEU A 32 -2.90 -5.57 -2.97
C LEU A 32 -3.26 -6.70 -3.94
N MET A 33 -3.63 -6.33 -5.15
CA MET A 33 -3.95 -7.24 -6.25
C MET A 33 -2.98 -7.01 -7.40
N GLY A 34 -2.63 -8.07 -8.12
CA GLY A 34 -1.70 -8.02 -9.25
C GLY A 34 -1.36 -9.43 -9.71
N ASP A 35 -0.08 -9.81 -9.62
CA ASP A 35 0.38 -11.19 -9.81
C ASP A 35 -0.10 -12.14 -8.71
N ARG A 36 -0.26 -11.61 -7.50
CA ARG A 36 -0.83 -12.30 -6.34
C ARG A 36 -1.78 -11.39 -5.58
N HIS A 37 -2.48 -11.99 -4.64
CA HIS A 37 -3.41 -11.31 -3.77
C HIS A 37 -2.87 -11.31 -2.33
N CYS A 38 -2.70 -10.11 -1.77
CA CYS A 38 -2.20 -9.91 -0.42
C CYS A 38 -3.12 -8.97 0.36
N ARG A 39 -3.35 -9.28 1.63
CA ARG A 39 -4.29 -8.54 2.49
C ARG A 39 -3.68 -8.23 3.83
N GLY A 40 -4.08 -7.11 4.41
CA GLY A 40 -3.65 -6.74 5.75
C GLY A 40 -4.08 -5.34 6.11
N ASN A 41 -3.19 -4.59 6.76
CA ASN A 41 -3.52 -3.30 7.32
C ASN A 41 -2.38 -2.29 7.18
N VAL A 42 -2.74 -1.01 7.31
CA VAL A 42 -1.80 0.08 7.52
C VAL A 42 -1.82 0.52 8.99
N ALA A 43 -0.64 0.77 9.54
CA ALA A 43 -0.45 1.34 10.87
C ALA A 43 0.45 2.59 10.81
N ARG A 44 0.50 3.33 11.91
CA ARG A 44 1.43 4.47 12.06
C ARG A 44 2.59 4.02 12.95
N GLU A 45 3.80 4.06 12.42
CA GLU A 45 5.03 3.67 13.12
C GLU A 45 6.06 4.77 12.88
N ASP A 46 6.66 5.32 13.94
CA ASP A 46 7.66 6.39 13.88
C ASP A 46 7.29 7.59 12.97
N GLY A 47 6.01 7.94 12.94
CA GLY A 47 5.52 9.05 12.12
C GLY A 47 5.39 8.75 10.63
N LEU A 48 5.50 7.49 10.22
CA LEU A 48 5.25 7.00 8.86
C LEU A 48 4.05 6.06 8.81
N HIS A 49 3.45 5.91 7.62
CA HIS A 49 2.47 4.87 7.38
C HIS A 49 3.19 3.60 6.94
N VAL A 50 2.87 2.49 7.61
CA VAL A 50 3.48 1.18 7.34
C VAL A 50 2.39 0.20 6.98
N ILE A 51 2.49 -0.37 5.78
CA ILE A 51 1.63 -1.42 5.26
C ILE A 51 2.20 -2.77 5.66
N ARG A 52 1.36 -3.65 6.20
CA ARG A 52 1.70 -5.03 6.55
C ARG A 52 0.67 -5.96 5.92
N LEU A 53 1.10 -6.84 5.03
CA LEU A 53 0.28 -7.74 4.23
C LEU A 53 0.70 -9.20 4.44
N THR A 54 -0.28 -10.09 4.30
CA THR A 54 -0.09 -11.53 4.12
C THR A 54 -0.60 -11.89 2.73
N CYS A 55 0.23 -12.57 1.95
CA CYS A 55 -0.13 -13.05 0.61
C CYS A 55 -0.70 -14.47 0.65
N ASP A 56 -1.70 -14.72 -0.20
CA ASP A 56 -2.43 -15.99 -0.22
C ASP A 56 -1.55 -17.20 -0.62
N ASP A 57 -0.44 -16.95 -1.33
CA ASP A 57 0.55 -17.94 -1.76
C ASP A 57 1.74 -18.09 -0.77
N GLY A 58 1.76 -17.35 0.33
CA GLY A 58 2.83 -17.35 1.31
C GLY A 58 4.11 -16.60 0.89
N ASN A 59 4.12 -15.96 -0.28
CA ASN A 59 5.23 -15.11 -0.70
C ASN A 59 5.34 -13.88 0.23
N THR A 60 6.58 -13.43 0.47
CA THR A 60 6.87 -12.31 1.38
C THR A 60 7.28 -11.04 0.66
N ASP A 61 7.37 -11.05 -0.67
CA ASP A 61 7.54 -9.82 -1.45
C ASP A 61 6.32 -8.94 -1.23
N ARG A 62 6.55 -7.63 -1.05
CA ARG A 62 5.50 -6.66 -0.76
C ARG A 62 4.68 -6.97 0.51
N SER A 63 5.26 -7.69 1.47
CA SER A 63 4.61 -7.97 2.77
C SER A 63 4.73 -6.82 3.77
N VAL A 64 5.82 -6.04 3.71
CA VAL A 64 6.05 -4.87 4.59
C VAL A 64 6.51 -3.68 3.76
N GLY A 65 5.76 -2.58 3.81
CA GLY A 65 6.01 -1.40 2.99
C GLY A 65 5.88 -0.07 3.75
N ARG A 66 6.85 0.82 3.62
CA ARG A 66 6.80 2.19 4.16
C ARG A 66 6.26 3.13 3.10
N VAL A 67 5.33 4.00 3.48
CA VAL A 67 4.70 4.92 2.53
C VAL A 67 5.28 6.32 2.65
N TYR A 68 5.68 6.87 1.51
CA TYR A 68 6.20 8.20 1.33
C TYR A 68 5.39 8.99 0.31
N GLY A 69 5.50 10.33 0.37
CA GLY A 69 4.94 11.22 -0.65
C GLY A 69 3.42 11.18 -0.80
N LEU A 70 2.69 10.63 0.19
CA LEU A 70 1.24 10.47 0.10
C LEU A 70 0.53 11.81 -0.17
N SER A 71 -0.03 11.97 -1.36
CA SER A 71 -0.85 13.09 -1.83
C SER A 71 -2.26 12.63 -2.21
N SER A 72 -3.13 13.53 -2.69
CA SER A 72 -4.43 13.14 -3.24
C SER A 72 -4.29 12.27 -4.48
N ASP A 73 -3.14 12.34 -5.16
CA ASP A 73 -2.99 11.86 -6.53
C ASP A 73 -1.99 10.71 -6.61
N GLY A 74 -1.12 10.54 -5.61
CA GLY A 74 -0.18 9.43 -5.58
C GLY A 74 0.57 9.22 -4.28
N MET A 75 1.39 8.18 -4.27
CA MET A 75 2.31 7.81 -3.20
C MET A 75 3.42 6.91 -3.73
N THR A 76 4.47 6.74 -2.92
CA THR A 76 5.47 5.70 -3.13
C THR A 76 5.46 4.75 -1.95
N VAL A 77 5.46 3.45 -2.23
CA VAL A 77 5.61 2.40 -1.21
C VAL A 77 6.96 1.75 -1.38
N GLU A 78 7.83 1.89 -0.38
CA GLU A 78 9.12 1.22 -0.31
C GLU A 78 8.96 -0.12 0.42
N TRP A 79 9.05 -1.22 -0.32
CA TRP A 79 8.92 -2.58 0.17
C TRP A 79 10.26 -3.11 0.67
N GLU A 80 10.26 -3.69 1.87
CA GLU A 80 11.47 -4.27 2.47
C GLU A 80 12.03 -5.39 1.56
N GLY A 81 13.30 -5.25 1.15
CA GLY A 81 14.00 -6.24 0.33
C GLY A 81 13.65 -6.27 -1.16
N LEU A 82 12.68 -5.48 -1.63
CA LEU A 82 12.24 -5.47 -3.03
C LEU A 82 12.47 -4.13 -3.74
N GLY A 83 12.39 -3.01 -3.02
CA GLY A 83 12.48 -1.67 -3.59
C GLY A 83 11.13 -0.94 -3.63
N ALA A 84 11.01 0.09 -4.45
CA ALA A 84 9.88 1.01 -4.41
C ALA A 84 8.90 0.82 -5.58
N ASP A 85 7.60 0.80 -5.27
CA ASP A 85 6.52 0.96 -6.25
C ASP A 85 5.92 2.37 -6.11
N SER A 86 5.70 3.04 -7.24
CA SER A 86 4.94 4.29 -7.28
C SER A 86 3.49 4.01 -7.65
N PHE A 87 2.55 4.52 -6.86
CA PHE A 87 1.12 4.36 -7.05
C PHE A 87 0.48 5.71 -7.34
N GLU A 88 -0.41 5.73 -8.31
CA GLU A 88 -1.27 6.85 -8.64
C GLU A 88 -2.71 6.52 -8.22
N ARG A 89 -3.49 7.54 -7.86
CA ARG A 89 -4.91 7.33 -7.54
C ARG A 89 -5.63 6.86 -8.79
N ALA A 90 -6.35 5.75 -8.69
CA ALA A 90 -7.28 5.35 -9.73
C ALA A 90 -8.50 6.29 -9.68
N GLU A 91 -8.96 6.76 -10.85
CA GLU A 91 -10.16 7.59 -11.00
C GLU A 91 -11.45 6.85 -10.62
#